data_AF-A0A844E996-F1
#
_entry.id   AF-A0A844E996-F1
#
_cell.length_a   1.000
_cell.length_b   1.000
_cell.length_c   1.000
_cell.angle_alpha   90.00
_cell.angle_beta   90.00
_cell.angle_gamma   90.00
#
_symmetry.space_group_name_H-M   'P 1'
#
loop_
_entity.id
_entity.type
_entity.pdbx_description
1 polymer ?
#
loop_
_entity_poly.entity_id
_entity_poly.type
_entity_poly.pdbx_seq_one_letter_code
_entity_poly.pdbx_strand_id
1 'polypeptide(L)'
;MLYAEVQDVEAGFRALSRDEQTQCAALLSEAAVIIDSYNPDAGEDAKRVVSCRMVRRQLGESDSEGGVSFPVGSTQGTATALGYSQSWTMSGGSAGELYLSKLEKKLLGVGSRIGARSPLEDLC
;
A
#
# COMPACT_ATOMS: atom_id res chain seq x y z
N MET A 1 -6.94 -10.57 -11.57
CA MET A 1 -8.32 -10.04 -11.39
C MET A 1 -8.24 -8.84 -10.45
N LEU A 2 -9.12 -7.85 -10.56
CA LEU A 2 -9.17 -6.75 -9.60
C LEU A 2 -9.99 -7.19 -8.36
N TYR A 3 -9.57 -6.73 -7.18
CA TYR A 3 -10.24 -7.07 -5.90
C TYR A 3 -11.08 -5.93 -5.32
N ALA A 4 -10.96 -4.73 -5.90
CA ALA A 4 -11.67 -3.54 -5.48
C ALA A 4 -11.83 -2.61 -6.69
N GLU A 5 -12.86 -1.79 -6.64
CA GLU A 5 -13.09 -0.71 -7.60
C GLU A 5 -12.69 0.65 -7.02
N VAL A 6 -12.62 1.65 -7.89
CA VAL A 6 -12.35 3.05 -7.48
C VAL A 6 -13.37 3.53 -6.44
N GLN A 7 -14.63 3.10 -6.57
CA GLN A 7 -15.70 3.44 -5.62
C GLN A 7 -15.44 2.86 -4.22
N ASP A 8 -14.88 1.64 -4.14
CA ASP A 8 -14.49 1.04 -2.86
C ASP A 8 -13.37 1.83 -2.20
N VAL A 9 -12.45 2.38 -2.98
CA VAL A 9 -11.37 3.25 -2.49
C VAL A 9 -11.96 4.55 -1.93
N GLU A 10 -12.82 5.23 -2.69
CA GLU A 10 -13.48 6.48 -2.29
C GLU A 10 -14.38 6.31 -1.06
N ALA A 11 -15.09 5.19 -0.92
CA ALA A 11 -16.02 4.96 0.20
C ALA A 11 -15.34 5.01 1.58
N GLY A 12 -14.04 4.76 1.67
CA GLY A 12 -13.26 4.89 2.90
C GLY A 12 -12.08 5.85 2.77
N PHE A 13 -12.16 6.80 1.84
CA PHE A 13 -11.17 7.84 1.59
C PHE A 13 -11.88 9.16 1.24
N ARG A 14 -11.13 10.17 0.78
CA ARG A 14 -11.74 11.36 0.15
C ARG A 14 -12.22 11.03 -1.27
N ALA A 15 -13.13 11.85 -1.79
CA ALA A 15 -13.50 11.80 -3.20
C ALA A 15 -12.28 12.09 -4.09
N LEU A 16 -12.15 11.34 -5.17
CA LEU A 16 -11.04 11.43 -6.11
C LEU A 16 -11.44 12.28 -7.32
N SER A 17 -10.52 13.13 -7.76
CA SER A 17 -10.61 13.83 -9.04
C SER A 17 -10.51 12.85 -10.21
N ARG A 18 -10.86 13.28 -11.43
CA ARG A 18 -10.83 12.39 -12.62
C ARG A 18 -9.44 11.82 -12.92
N ASP A 19 -8.39 12.61 -12.71
CA ASP A 19 -7.01 12.15 -12.90
C ASP A 19 -6.63 11.12 -11.84
N GLU A 20 -7.00 11.36 -10.58
CA GLU A 20 -6.80 10.42 -9.48
C GLU A 20 -7.59 9.13 -9.66
N GLN A 21 -8.79 9.16 -10.24
CA GLN A 21 -9.56 7.95 -10.54
C GLN A 21 -8.83 7.07 -11.57
N THR A 22 -8.22 7.68 -12.58
CA THR A 22 -7.43 6.96 -13.59
C THR A 22 -6.19 6.34 -12.96
N GLN A 23 -5.48 7.11 -12.13
CA GLN A 23 -4.33 6.63 -11.36
C GLN A 23 -4.72 5.52 -10.38
N CYS A 24 -5.86 5.66 -9.70
CA CYS A 24 -6.41 4.68 -8.77
C CYS A 24 -6.66 3.34 -9.45
N ALA A 25 -7.27 3.33 -10.65
CA ALA A 25 -7.50 2.11 -11.42
C ALA A 25 -6.19 1.39 -11.80
N ALA A 26 -5.14 2.14 -12.15
CA ALA A 26 -3.82 1.58 -12.42
C ALA A 26 -3.20 0.97 -11.15
N LEU A 27 -3.24 1.70 -10.03
CA LEU A 27 -2.71 1.23 -8.74
C LEU A 27 -3.47 0.01 -8.20
N LEU A 28 -4.78 -0.08 -8.43
CA LEU A 28 -5.58 -1.26 -8.08
C LEU A 28 -5.15 -2.51 -8.89
N SER A 29 -4.75 -2.31 -10.15
CA SER A 29 -4.23 -3.39 -10.99
C SER A 29 -2.88 -3.90 -10.48
N GLU A 30 -2.00 -2.99 -10.08
CA GLU A 30 -0.71 -3.33 -9.47
C GLU A 30 -0.89 -4.02 -8.11
N ALA A 31 -1.78 -3.49 -7.26
CA ALA A 31 -2.09 -4.07 -5.95
C ALA A 31 -2.58 -5.51 -6.06
N ALA A 32 -3.40 -5.83 -7.07
CA ALA A 32 -3.87 -7.19 -7.30
C ALA A 32 -2.72 -8.16 -7.58
N VAL A 33 -1.75 -7.77 -8.41
CA VAL A 33 -0.55 -8.59 -8.70
C VAL A 33 0.26 -8.82 -7.44
N ILE A 34 0.46 -7.78 -6.62
CA ILE A 34 1.19 -7.89 -5.35
C ILE A 34 0.45 -8.85 -4.41
N ILE A 35 -0.86 -8.69 -4.22
CA ILE A 35 -1.66 -9.55 -3.33
C ILE A 35 -1.58 -11.01 -3.77
N ASP A 36 -1.72 -11.28 -5.06
CA ASP A 36 -1.68 -12.65 -5.59
C ASP A 36 -0.31 -13.30 -5.46
N SER A 37 0.77 -12.51 -5.51
CA SER A 37 2.12 -13.02 -5.22
C SER A 37 2.29 -13.48 -3.77
N TYR A 38 1.51 -12.94 -2.83
CA TYR A 38 1.59 -13.27 -1.41
C TYR A 38 0.69 -14.43 -1.03
N ASN A 39 -0.57 -14.42 -1.48
CA ASN A 39 -1.50 -15.52 -1.28
C ASN A 39 -2.65 -15.46 -2.31
N PRO A 40 -2.63 -16.29 -3.37
CA PRO A 40 -3.70 -16.32 -4.36
C PRO A 40 -5.02 -16.89 -3.79
N ASP A 41 -4.98 -17.65 -2.71
CA ASP A 41 -6.15 -18.30 -2.09
C ASP A 41 -6.71 -17.52 -0.88
N ALA A 42 -6.18 -16.33 -0.60
CA ALA A 42 -6.72 -15.48 0.45
C ALA A 42 -8.18 -15.10 0.19
N GLY A 43 -8.98 -15.01 1.26
CA GLY A 43 -10.39 -14.64 1.16
C GLY A 43 -10.61 -13.31 0.44
N GLU A 44 -11.65 -13.24 -0.40
CA GLU A 44 -11.93 -12.08 -1.26
C GLU A 44 -12.05 -10.77 -0.48
N ASP A 45 -12.72 -10.80 0.68
CA ASP A 45 -12.84 -9.63 1.56
C ASP A 45 -11.48 -9.14 2.09
N ALA A 46 -10.57 -10.06 2.42
CA ALA A 46 -9.22 -9.70 2.86
C ALA A 46 -8.45 -9.04 1.72
N LYS A 47 -8.50 -9.63 0.51
CA LYS A 47 -7.84 -9.05 -0.68
C LYS A 47 -8.39 -7.66 -1.01
N ARG A 48 -9.70 -7.48 -0.96
CA ARG A 48 -10.36 -6.18 -1.18
C ARG A 48 -9.89 -5.13 -0.19
N VAL A 49 -9.91 -5.44 1.11
CA VAL A 49 -9.48 -4.50 2.16
C VAL A 49 -8.00 -4.12 2.01
N VAL A 50 -7.14 -5.10 1.71
CA VAL A 50 -5.70 -4.89 1.52
C VAL A 50 -5.45 -4.03 0.29
N SER A 51 -6.11 -4.33 -0.83
CA SER A 51 -6.02 -3.56 -2.09
C SER A 51 -6.37 -2.09 -1.86
N CYS A 52 -7.54 -1.82 -1.25
CA CYS A 52 -7.95 -0.44 -0.96
C CYS A 52 -6.96 0.29 -0.06
N ARG A 53 -6.43 -0.36 0.99
CA ARG A 53 -5.49 0.28 1.92
C ARG A 53 -4.13 0.59 1.32
N MET A 54 -3.63 -0.26 0.41
CA MET A 54 -2.39 0.01 -0.32
C MET A 54 -2.57 1.25 -1.21
N VAL A 55 -3.64 1.28 -2.00
CA VAL A 55 -3.91 2.39 -2.93
C VAL A 55 -4.19 3.71 -2.21
N ARG A 56 -4.97 3.69 -1.12
CA ARG A 56 -5.24 4.90 -0.31
C ARG A 56 -3.98 5.52 0.28
N ARG A 57 -3.01 4.70 0.69
CA ARG A 57 -1.72 5.20 1.20
C ARG A 57 -0.95 5.92 0.10
N GLN A 58 -0.85 5.32 -1.08
CA GLN A 58 -0.14 5.91 -2.22
C GLN A 58 -0.78 7.23 -2.70
N LEU A 59 -2.11 7.28 -2.76
CA LEU A 59 -2.83 8.50 -3.13
C LEU A 59 -2.70 9.59 -2.04
N GLY A 60 -2.75 9.21 -0.76
CA GLY A 60 -2.55 10.13 0.36
C GLY A 60 -1.13 10.70 0.45
N GLU A 61 -0.10 9.93 0.09
CA GLU A 61 1.28 10.44 0.01
C GLU A 61 1.43 11.52 -1.06
N SER A 62 0.75 11.35 -2.20
CA SER A 62 0.75 12.30 -3.31
C SER A 62 0.06 13.62 -2.96
N ASP A 63 -0.85 13.60 -1.98
CA ASP A 63 -1.65 14.74 -1.51
C ASP A 63 -1.04 15.45 -0.29
N SER A 64 0.19 15.12 0.11
CA SER A 64 0.83 15.75 1.26
C SER A 64 1.01 17.25 1.02
N GLU A 65 0.09 18.04 1.56
CA GLU A 65 -0.09 19.51 1.48
C GLU A 65 1.15 20.37 1.86
N GLY A 66 2.27 19.76 2.25
CA GLY A 66 3.48 20.45 2.67
C GLY A 66 4.39 20.95 1.54
N GLY A 67 4.09 20.66 0.27
CA GLY A 67 4.95 21.03 -0.88
C GLY A 67 6.31 20.32 -0.90
N VAL A 68 6.54 19.37 0.02
CA VAL A 68 7.75 18.56 0.09
C VAL A 68 7.54 17.34 -0.79
N SER A 69 8.11 17.37 -1.99
CA SER A 69 8.15 16.19 -2.86
C SER A 69 9.18 15.20 -2.33
N PHE A 70 8.76 13.95 -2.11
CA PHE A 70 9.66 12.89 -1.68
C PHE A 70 10.35 12.24 -2.90
N PRO A 71 11.67 12.07 -2.91
CA PRO A 71 12.34 11.30 -3.95
C PRO A 71 11.79 9.86 -3.94
N VAL A 72 11.43 9.34 -5.11
CA VAL A 72 11.00 7.94 -5.25
C VAL A 72 12.09 7.02 -4.70
N GLY A 73 11.70 6.00 -3.93
CA GLY A 73 12.62 5.06 -3.28
C GLY A 73 13.20 5.55 -1.95
N SER A 74 12.87 6.77 -1.50
CA SER A 74 13.30 7.24 -0.17
C SER A 74 12.41 6.69 0.94
N THR A 75 13.02 6.23 2.04
CA THR A 75 12.32 5.75 3.25
C THR A 75 12.43 6.73 4.40
N GLN A 76 13.29 7.73 4.30
CA GLN A 76 13.49 8.78 5.29
C GLN A 76 13.98 10.05 4.60
N GLY A 77 13.73 11.19 5.22
CA GLY A 77 14.23 12.45 4.71
C GLY A 77 14.02 13.59 5.70
N THR A 78 14.68 14.70 5.42
CA THR A 78 14.56 15.93 6.18
C THR A 78 14.43 17.09 5.20
N ALA A 79 13.43 17.95 5.41
CA ALA A 79 13.26 19.21 4.70
C ALA A 79 13.45 20.37 5.68
N THR A 80 14.27 21.35 5.30
CA THR A 80 14.54 22.54 6.11
C THR A 80 14.15 23.79 5.33
N ALA A 81 13.33 24.66 5.93
CA ALA A 81 12.93 25.93 5.33
C ALA A 81 12.71 26.99 6.41
N LEU A 82 13.16 28.23 6.15
CA LEU A 82 12.97 29.39 7.04
C LEU A 82 13.38 29.15 8.51
N GLY A 83 14.40 28.32 8.75
CA GLY A 83 14.86 27.98 10.10
C GLY A 83 14.11 26.84 10.80
N TYR A 84 13.10 26.25 10.15
CA TYR A 84 12.40 25.05 10.63
C TYR A 84 12.91 23.82 9.88
N SER A 85 13.08 22.70 10.59
CA SER A 85 13.42 21.39 10.01
C SER A 85 12.35 20.37 10.33
N GLN A 86 11.81 19.72 9.31
CA GLN A 86 10.90 18.59 9.43
C GLN A 86 11.61 17.33 8.97
N SER A 87 11.64 16.30 9.80
CA SER A 87 12.15 14.98 9.46
C SER A 87 11.02 13.97 9.42
N TRP A 88 11.08 13.03 8.49
CA TRP A 88 10.14 11.92 8.36
C TRP A 88 10.88 10.59 8.19
N THR A 89 10.22 9.52 8.61
CA THR A 89 10.64 8.15 8.37
C THR A 89 9.42 7.31 8.06
N MET A 90 9.44 6.61 6.94
CA MET A 90 8.40 5.69 6.49
C MET A 90 8.55 4.39 7.27
N SER A 91 7.46 3.97 7.93
CA SER A 91 7.46 2.75 8.77
C SER A 91 7.32 1.45 7.96
N GLY A 92 7.05 1.54 6.66
CA GLY A 92 7.01 0.41 5.74
C GLY A 92 7.03 0.92 4.30
N GLY A 93 7.81 0.28 3.44
CA GLY A 93 8.00 0.71 2.04
C GLY A 93 8.85 1.97 1.88
N SER A 94 8.87 2.46 0.65
CA SER A 94 9.56 3.65 0.17
C SER A 94 8.61 4.51 -0.66
N ALA A 95 8.92 5.80 -0.78
CA ALA A 95 8.09 6.72 -1.53
C ALA A 95 7.89 6.23 -2.97
N GLY A 96 6.63 6.13 -3.41
CA GLY A 96 6.28 5.73 -4.78
C GLY A 96 6.13 4.23 -5.02
N GLU A 97 6.21 3.39 -3.99
CA GLU A 97 5.93 1.95 -4.12
C GLU A 97 4.71 1.52 -3.30
N LEU A 98 3.93 0.57 -3.83
CA LEU A 98 2.89 -0.09 -3.06
C LEU A 98 3.49 -1.12 -2.10
N TYR A 99 3.18 -1.00 -0.81
CA TYR A 99 3.71 -1.91 0.21
C TYR A 99 2.64 -2.47 1.16
N LEU A 100 2.87 -3.70 1.60
CA LEU A 100 2.04 -4.38 2.60
C LEU A 100 2.53 -4.08 4.03
N SER A 101 1.63 -3.58 4.86
CA SER A 101 1.78 -3.46 6.29
C SER A 101 1.76 -4.83 6.99
N LYS A 102 2.22 -4.88 8.25
CA LYS A 102 2.20 -6.11 9.06
C LYS A 102 0.79 -6.68 9.24
N LEU A 103 -0.23 -5.81 9.34
CA LEU A 103 -1.61 -6.23 9.52
C LEU A 103 -2.15 -6.86 8.24
N GLU A 104 -1.84 -6.28 7.07
CA GLU A 104 -2.29 -6.80 5.78
C GLU A 104 -1.68 -8.17 5.48
N LYS A 105 -0.39 -8.36 5.80
CA LYS A 105 0.25 -9.68 5.72
C LYS A 105 -0.44 -10.73 6.61
N LYS A 106 -0.96 -10.33 7.77
CA LYS A 106 -1.79 -11.20 8.62
C LYS A 106 -3.16 -11.48 8.01
N LEU A 107 -3.83 -10.47 7.42
CA LEU A 107 -5.11 -10.64 6.73
C LEU A 107 -5.00 -11.60 5.54
N LEU A 108 -3.89 -11.55 4.80
CA LEU A 108 -3.59 -12.47 3.71
C LEU A 108 -3.16 -13.87 4.19
N GLY A 109 -3.14 -14.15 5.49
CA GLY A 109 -2.78 -15.46 6.04
C GLY A 109 -1.28 -15.80 6.01
N VAL A 110 -0.43 -14.92 5.46
CA VAL A 110 1.03 -15.14 5.36
C VAL A 110 1.73 -14.89 6.70
N GLY A 111 1.17 -14.00 7.52
CA GLY A 111 1.75 -13.61 8.81
C GLY A 111 3.10 -12.88 8.66
N SER A 112 3.93 -12.89 9.70
CA SER A 112 5.27 -12.25 9.69
C SER A 112 6.41 -13.22 9.33
N ARG A 113 6.10 -14.37 8.71
CA ARG A 113 7.06 -15.47 8.52
C ARG A 113 7.88 -15.27 7.24
N ILE A 114 8.72 -14.24 7.24
CA ILE A 114 9.75 -14.11 6.20
C ILE A 114 10.96 -14.92 6.66
N GLY A 115 11.29 -16.00 5.93
CA GLY A 115 12.52 -16.77 6.12
C GLY A 115 12.44 -18.02 7.04
N ALA A 116 11.28 -18.35 7.60
CA ALA A 116 11.06 -19.59 8.34
C ALA A 116 9.95 -20.41 7.68
N ARG A 117 10.33 -21.47 6.96
CA ARG A 117 9.41 -22.47 6.39
C ARG A 117 9.59 -23.75 7.19
N SER A 118 8.53 -24.25 7.81
CA SER A 118 8.59 -25.55 8.48
C SER A 118 8.44 -26.65 7.41
N PRO A 119 9.33 -27.67 7.37
CA PRO A 119 9.21 -28.79 6.44
C PRO A 119 7.91 -29.59 6.58
N LEU A 120 7.16 -29.39 7.68
CA LEU A 120 5.91 -30.08 7.98
C LEU A 120 4.68 -29.38 7.40
N GLU A 121 4.84 -28.19 6.80
CA GLU A 121 3.69 -27.43 6.25
C GLU A 121 3.19 -27.98 4.91
N ASP A 122 4.00 -28.75 4.18
CA ASP A 122 3.61 -29.41 2.92
C ASP A 122 2.97 -30.82 3.14
N LEU A 123 2.73 -31.21 4.40
CA LEU A 123 2.25 -32.55 4.79
C LEU A 123 0.76 -32.62 5.18
N CYS A 124 -0.05 -31.58 4.95
CA CYS A 124 -1.50 -31.60 5.18
C CYS A 124 -2.30 -31.21 3.94
#